data_AF-D5EQ45-F1
#
_entry.id   AF-D5EQ45-F1
#
_cell.length_a   1.000
_cell.length_b   1.000
_cell.length_c   1.000
_cell.angle_alpha   90.00
_cell.angle_beta   90.00
_cell.angle_gamma   90.00
#
_symmetry.space_group_name_H-M   'P 1'
#
loop_
_entity.id
_entity.type
_entity.pdbx_description
1 polymer ?
#
loop_
_entity_poly.entity_id
_entity_poly.type
_entity_poly.pdbx_seq_one_letter_code
_entity_poly.pdbx_strand_id
1 'polypeptide(L)'
;MYRLSPFLVATVLALSTYSLRAEFTATFESLDQHQAPEWFRDAKFGIYTHWTPTTVGNEIAGVGWYPFWMYADVSIQREGGPGQGMPTKENTGPHWAYTEHVKRFGPPSEFGWKDLLKTFQPKSFNAAEWADLFEEAGARFAGPVAIHHDGYAMWDSDVTRWCAQRQAGFDPSKALEREIRRRGMKYIASFHHSHTWRYFLPAYRHDGTDPEYVDLYFEPHVFGDPLSPRFKQWWRGLLDEYINKYDPDMIWLDMGTRDIPNDLMYPFLADYYNHGLKTGKEVATTVKSYSPYLPGAIVDYEKGRVKDLEAEPWLTDDTVAPGWFHSSQPGVKTSNDVIDILADIVSKNGCLLLNVGPTSDGVIPDSEVQILREVGAWLKVNGEAIYDTRPWHTAGEGPTVIAKSKGFLKNLHYTNKDIRYTRTKDGTTVYAIVLNTPEIDVTLTHVDQAVKTVRLLGSDETIPWQQDGGLTRVGFPSTAAEQYAYVYKLELK
;
A
#
# COMPACT_ATOMS: atom_id res chain seq x y z
N MET A 1 58.56 -44.90 -6.10
CA MET A 1 57.22 -45.44 -5.80
C MET A 1 56.56 -44.54 -4.76
N TYR A 2 55.81 -43.53 -5.21
CA TYR A 2 55.07 -42.63 -4.32
C TYR A 2 53.59 -43.02 -4.36
N ARG A 3 53.02 -43.31 -3.18
CA ARG A 3 51.62 -43.67 -2.98
C ARG A 3 50.74 -42.44 -3.20
N LEU A 4 49.78 -42.56 -4.13
CA LEU A 4 48.67 -41.62 -4.29
C LEU A 4 47.52 -42.03 -3.36
N SER A 5 47.01 -41.06 -2.60
CA SER A 5 45.77 -41.16 -1.82
C SER A 5 44.66 -40.41 -2.59
N PRO A 6 43.42 -40.92 -2.71
CA PRO A 6 42.34 -40.18 -3.33
C PRO A 6 41.62 -39.32 -2.29
N PHE A 7 41.58 -38.01 -2.52
CA PHE A 7 40.64 -37.11 -1.84
C PHE A 7 39.25 -37.31 -2.44
N LEU A 8 38.31 -37.77 -1.62
CA LEU A 8 36.89 -37.80 -1.94
C LEU A 8 36.32 -36.41 -1.66
N VAL A 9 35.95 -35.65 -2.70
CA VAL A 9 35.20 -34.40 -2.54
C VAL A 9 33.73 -34.78 -2.37
N ALA A 10 33.21 -34.65 -1.15
CA ALA A 10 31.78 -34.78 -0.89
C ALA A 10 31.09 -33.46 -1.25
N THR A 11 30.44 -33.42 -2.42
CA THR A 11 29.52 -32.35 -2.79
C THR A 11 28.24 -32.52 -1.98
N VAL A 12 28.00 -31.63 -1.01
CA VAL A 12 26.70 -31.52 -0.34
C VAL A 12 25.75 -30.83 -1.31
N LEU A 13 24.94 -31.60 -2.03
CA LEU A 13 23.76 -31.10 -2.72
C LEU A 13 22.72 -30.72 -1.65
N ALA A 14 22.49 -29.42 -1.48
CA ALA A 14 21.32 -28.92 -0.78
C ALA A 14 20.08 -29.27 -1.63
N LEU A 15 19.45 -30.41 -1.33
CA LEU A 15 18.14 -30.76 -1.85
C LEU A 15 17.12 -29.80 -1.24
N SER A 16 16.73 -28.78 -2.02
CA SER A 16 15.53 -28.00 -1.72
C SER A 16 14.34 -28.94 -1.75
N THR A 17 13.80 -29.27 -0.59
CA THR A 17 12.51 -29.95 -0.48
C THR A 17 11.43 -28.98 -0.97
N TYR A 18 11.15 -28.97 -2.27
CA TYR A 18 9.90 -28.45 -2.77
C TYR A 18 8.81 -29.39 -2.25
N SER A 19 8.23 -29.02 -1.11
CA SER A 19 6.93 -29.56 -0.73
C SER A 19 5.99 -29.21 -1.88
N LEU A 20 5.50 -30.21 -2.61
CA LEU A 20 4.42 -30.05 -3.58
C LEU A 20 3.21 -29.51 -2.78
N ARG A 21 3.08 -28.19 -2.67
CA ARG A 21 1.86 -27.57 -2.16
C ARG A 21 0.74 -28.03 -3.09
N ALA A 22 -0.34 -28.56 -2.50
CA ALA A 22 -1.53 -28.91 -3.24
C ALA A 22 -2.04 -27.66 -3.97
N GLU A 23 -2.55 -27.83 -5.20
CA GLU A 23 -3.21 -26.75 -5.91
C GLU A 23 -4.38 -26.21 -5.09
N PHE A 24 -4.59 -24.91 -5.17
CA PHE A 24 -5.72 -24.23 -4.56
C PHE A 24 -6.98 -24.49 -5.38
N THR A 25 -8.07 -24.88 -4.70
CA THR A 25 -9.41 -24.95 -5.28
C THR A 25 -10.24 -23.74 -4.82
N ALA A 26 -11.30 -23.39 -5.55
CA ALA A 26 -12.19 -22.27 -5.24
C ALA A 26 -13.12 -22.52 -4.02
N THR A 27 -12.55 -22.96 -2.91
CA THR A 27 -13.23 -23.19 -1.62
C THR A 27 -12.50 -22.44 -0.51
N PHE A 28 -13.23 -22.05 0.53
CA PHE A 28 -12.64 -21.30 1.64
C PHE A 28 -11.50 -22.10 2.31
N GLU A 29 -11.73 -23.39 2.59
CA GLU A 29 -10.79 -24.26 3.29
C GLU A 29 -9.49 -24.48 2.52
N SER A 30 -9.53 -24.41 1.19
CA SER A 30 -8.33 -24.52 0.36
C SER A 30 -7.60 -23.19 0.28
N LEU A 31 -8.32 -22.10 -0.01
CA LEU A 31 -7.74 -20.76 -0.17
C LEU A 31 -7.13 -20.22 1.13
N ASP A 32 -7.72 -20.52 2.28
CA ASP A 32 -7.26 -20.00 3.58
C ASP A 32 -5.95 -20.67 4.06
N GLN A 33 -5.46 -21.68 3.35
CA GLN A 33 -4.12 -22.24 3.54
C GLN A 33 -3.04 -21.34 2.91
N HIS A 34 -3.41 -20.41 2.03
CA HIS A 34 -2.50 -19.41 1.51
C HIS A 34 -2.10 -18.45 2.65
N GLN A 35 -0.81 -18.16 2.76
CA GLN A 35 -0.26 -17.32 3.83
C GLN A 35 0.45 -16.13 3.22
N ALA A 36 0.52 -15.03 3.96
CA ALA A 36 1.31 -13.88 3.55
C ALA A 36 2.78 -14.31 3.25
N PRO A 37 3.33 -13.99 2.08
CA PRO A 37 4.68 -14.38 1.71
C PRO A 37 5.76 -13.88 2.68
N GLU A 38 6.85 -14.65 2.83
CA GLU A 38 7.98 -14.21 3.67
C GLU A 38 8.60 -12.91 3.13
N TRP A 39 8.68 -12.74 1.80
CA TRP A 39 9.19 -11.49 1.21
C TRP A 39 8.38 -10.29 1.65
N PHE A 40 7.06 -10.41 1.81
CA PHE A 40 6.19 -9.31 2.24
C PHE A 40 6.49 -8.95 3.68
N ARG A 41 6.56 -9.97 4.54
CA ARG A 41 6.90 -9.82 5.97
C ARG A 41 8.29 -9.24 6.17
N ASP A 42 9.21 -9.47 5.26
CA ASP A 42 10.58 -8.95 5.29
C ASP A 42 10.71 -7.56 4.66
N ALA A 43 9.80 -7.21 3.75
CA ALA A 43 9.85 -5.99 2.96
C ALA A 43 9.51 -4.73 3.77
N LYS A 44 8.50 -4.80 4.65
CA LYS A 44 8.01 -3.74 5.56
C LYS A 44 7.48 -2.46 4.95
N PHE A 45 8.12 -1.95 3.90
CA PHE A 45 7.85 -0.66 3.30
C PHE A 45 7.75 -0.79 1.79
N GLY A 46 6.65 -0.27 1.24
CA GLY A 46 6.42 -0.19 -0.19
C GLY A 46 5.75 1.11 -0.59
N ILE A 47 5.77 1.41 -1.89
CA ILE A 47 5.23 2.65 -2.44
C ILE A 47 4.28 2.36 -3.61
N TYR A 48 3.16 3.07 -3.66
CA TYR A 48 2.28 3.07 -4.81
C TYR A 48 1.79 4.46 -5.17
N THR A 49 1.10 4.57 -6.29
CA THR A 49 0.68 5.88 -6.84
C THR A 49 -0.75 5.85 -7.31
N HIS A 50 -1.61 6.64 -6.68
CA HIS A 50 -2.91 7.02 -7.24
C HIS A 50 -2.72 8.03 -8.35
N TRP A 51 -2.58 7.51 -9.56
CA TRP A 51 -2.36 8.31 -10.75
C TRP A 51 -3.13 7.70 -11.93
N THR A 52 -4.26 8.31 -12.23
CA THR A 52 -5.15 7.97 -13.37
C THR A 52 -5.71 9.27 -13.93
N PRO A 53 -6.56 9.28 -14.97
CA PRO A 53 -7.29 10.48 -15.36
C PRO A 53 -8.07 11.16 -14.21
N THR A 54 -8.37 10.43 -13.13
CA THR A 54 -8.97 10.98 -11.91
C THR A 54 -8.11 12.12 -11.32
N THR A 55 -6.79 12.08 -11.50
CA THR A 55 -5.87 13.16 -11.11
C THR A 55 -6.24 14.50 -11.75
N VAL A 56 -6.62 14.51 -13.04
CA VAL A 56 -7.05 15.75 -13.74
C VAL A 56 -8.25 16.36 -13.04
N GLY A 57 -9.23 15.53 -12.69
CA GLY A 57 -10.41 15.96 -11.94
C GLY A 57 -10.08 16.44 -10.52
N ASN A 58 -9.18 15.73 -9.84
CA ASN A 58 -8.76 16.07 -8.49
C ASN A 58 -7.97 17.39 -8.44
N GLU A 59 -7.18 17.71 -9.46
CA GLU A 59 -6.51 19.01 -9.61
C GLU A 59 -7.51 20.17 -9.79
N ILE A 60 -8.71 19.89 -10.32
CA ILE A 60 -9.76 20.90 -10.52
C ILE A 60 -10.50 21.19 -9.21
N ALA A 61 -10.91 20.16 -8.47
CA ALA A 61 -11.85 20.33 -7.34
C ALA A 61 -11.37 19.76 -6.00
N GLY A 62 -10.14 19.24 -5.92
CA GLY A 62 -9.54 18.71 -4.69
C GLY A 62 -10.33 17.54 -4.08
N VAL A 63 -10.99 16.72 -4.90
CA VAL A 63 -11.71 15.53 -4.44
C VAL A 63 -11.29 14.29 -5.24
N GLY A 64 -10.70 13.30 -4.56
CA GLY A 64 -10.14 12.10 -5.20
C GLY A 64 -11.17 11.18 -5.85
N TRP A 65 -12.45 11.41 -5.58
CA TRP A 65 -13.57 10.76 -6.26
C TRP A 65 -14.27 11.71 -7.26
N TYR A 66 -13.50 12.59 -7.89
CA TYR A 66 -14.01 13.52 -8.89
C TYR A 66 -14.92 12.88 -9.94
N PRO A 67 -14.61 11.70 -10.53
CA PRO A 67 -15.47 11.10 -11.55
C PRO A 67 -16.87 10.74 -11.04
N PHE A 68 -17.03 10.43 -9.75
CA PHE A 68 -18.33 10.30 -9.11
C PHE A 68 -18.97 11.67 -8.89
N TRP A 69 -18.23 12.57 -8.23
CA TRP A 69 -18.78 13.82 -7.71
C TRP A 69 -19.05 14.88 -8.78
N MET A 70 -18.44 14.77 -9.96
CA MET A 70 -18.73 15.65 -11.10
C MET A 70 -20.14 15.44 -11.68
N TYR A 71 -20.80 14.34 -11.34
CA TYR A 71 -22.19 14.02 -11.72
C TYR A 71 -23.20 14.21 -10.57
N ALA A 72 -22.74 14.65 -9.39
CA ALA A 72 -23.59 14.81 -8.22
C ALA A 72 -24.31 16.18 -8.24
N ASP A 73 -25.26 16.35 -9.17
CA ASP A 73 -26.14 17.52 -9.29
C ASP A 73 -27.11 17.65 -8.10
N VAL A 74 -27.31 16.55 -7.39
CA VAL A 74 -27.93 16.47 -6.07
C VAL A 74 -27.02 15.65 -5.15
N SER A 75 -26.65 16.20 -3.99
CA SER A 75 -25.96 15.45 -2.95
C SER A 75 -26.98 14.99 -1.91
N ILE A 76 -27.01 13.68 -1.69
CA ILE A 76 -27.77 13.08 -0.61
C ILE A 76 -26.83 12.96 0.58
N GLN A 77 -27.18 13.59 1.71
CA GLN A 77 -26.45 13.39 2.96
C GLN A 77 -26.48 11.89 3.29
N ARG A 78 -25.35 11.28 3.68
CA ARG A 78 -25.33 9.90 4.15
C ARG A 78 -24.92 9.84 5.61
N GLU A 79 -25.55 8.94 6.38
CA GLU A 79 -25.13 8.69 7.76
C GLU A 79 -23.69 8.15 7.78
N GLY A 80 -22.76 8.87 8.40
CA GLY A 80 -21.34 8.45 8.49
C GLY A 80 -20.39 9.09 7.48
N GLY A 81 -20.87 9.97 6.59
CA GLY A 81 -20.03 10.76 5.69
C GLY A 81 -19.97 10.25 4.23
N PRO A 82 -19.14 10.88 3.37
CA PRO A 82 -19.05 10.53 1.95
C PRO A 82 -18.70 9.05 1.76
N GLY A 83 -19.52 8.33 0.97
CA GLY A 83 -19.28 6.91 0.66
C GLY A 83 -19.69 5.90 1.76
N GLN A 84 -20.16 6.36 2.92
CA GLN A 84 -20.63 5.49 4.01
C GLN A 84 -22.12 5.69 4.30
N GLY A 85 -22.82 4.64 4.71
CA GLY A 85 -24.22 4.69 5.15
C GLY A 85 -25.29 4.77 4.06
N MET A 86 -26.54 4.68 4.51
CA MET A 86 -27.73 4.82 3.66
C MET A 86 -27.92 6.29 3.27
N PRO A 87 -28.31 6.58 2.02
CA PRO A 87 -28.70 7.94 1.62
C PRO A 87 -29.88 8.43 2.48
N THR A 88 -29.79 9.63 3.04
CA THR A 88 -30.92 10.30 3.70
C THR A 88 -31.93 10.81 2.64
N LYS A 89 -33.03 11.41 3.08
CA LYS A 89 -33.98 12.08 2.17
C LYS A 89 -33.63 13.55 1.90
N GLU A 90 -32.57 14.06 2.51
CA GLU A 90 -32.22 15.48 2.45
C GLU A 90 -31.33 15.76 1.24
N ASN A 91 -31.83 16.60 0.33
CA ASN A 91 -31.07 17.13 -0.80
C ASN A 91 -30.38 18.41 -0.36
N THR A 92 -29.05 18.41 -0.31
CA THR A 92 -28.25 19.58 0.09
C THR A 92 -27.72 20.39 -1.10
N GLY A 93 -28.27 20.19 -2.30
CA GLY A 93 -27.82 20.86 -3.53
C GLY A 93 -26.68 20.12 -4.24
N PRO A 94 -26.09 20.68 -5.30
CA PRO A 94 -25.01 20.03 -6.03
C PRO A 94 -23.74 19.96 -5.19
N HIS A 95 -22.98 18.88 -5.36
CA HIS A 95 -21.63 18.78 -4.80
C HIS A 95 -20.71 19.86 -5.40
N TRP A 96 -19.74 20.40 -4.65
CA TRP A 96 -18.88 21.48 -5.17
C TRP A 96 -18.09 21.06 -6.42
N ALA A 97 -17.70 19.79 -6.51
CA ALA A 97 -17.05 19.24 -7.70
C ALA A 97 -17.93 19.28 -8.95
N TYR A 98 -19.25 19.03 -8.82
CA TYR A 98 -20.20 19.23 -9.91
C TYR A 98 -20.22 20.71 -10.32
N THR A 99 -20.29 21.63 -9.35
CA THR A 99 -20.29 23.08 -9.61
C THR A 99 -19.02 23.55 -10.33
N GLU A 100 -17.84 23.10 -9.90
CA GLU A 100 -16.57 23.43 -10.56
C GLU A 100 -16.48 22.78 -11.95
N HIS A 101 -17.03 21.57 -12.13
CA HIS A 101 -17.12 20.94 -13.45
C HIS A 101 -17.97 21.78 -14.41
N VAL A 102 -19.19 22.14 -14.00
CA VAL A 102 -20.11 22.95 -14.81
C VAL A 102 -19.50 24.30 -15.18
N LYS A 103 -18.85 24.96 -14.23
CA LYS A 103 -18.19 26.24 -14.45
C LYS A 103 -17.09 26.16 -15.52
N ARG A 104 -16.38 25.03 -15.61
CA ARG A 104 -15.21 24.87 -16.47
C ARG A 104 -15.54 24.27 -17.84
N PHE A 105 -16.46 23.32 -17.88
CA PHE A 105 -16.73 22.51 -19.08
C PHE A 105 -18.19 22.55 -19.54
N GLY A 106 -19.11 23.12 -18.75
CA GLY A 106 -20.54 23.01 -18.98
C GLY A 106 -21.16 21.75 -18.34
N PRO A 107 -22.44 21.47 -18.62
CA PRO A 107 -23.16 20.39 -17.95
C PRO A 107 -22.52 19.02 -18.25
N PRO A 108 -22.47 18.08 -17.28
CA PRO A 108 -21.91 16.74 -17.50
C PRO A 108 -22.61 15.90 -18.56
N SER A 109 -23.82 16.30 -18.98
CA SER A 109 -24.52 15.70 -20.13
C SER A 109 -23.92 16.08 -21.48
N GLU A 110 -23.13 17.15 -21.56
CA GLU A 110 -22.45 17.62 -22.78
C GLU A 110 -20.96 17.31 -22.74
N PHE A 111 -20.31 17.52 -21.59
CA PHE A 111 -18.92 17.18 -21.35
C PHE A 111 -18.83 16.31 -20.09
N GLY A 112 -18.77 15.00 -20.27
CA GLY A 112 -18.78 14.05 -19.15
C GLY A 112 -17.41 13.45 -18.85
N TRP A 113 -17.40 12.42 -18.00
CA TRP A 113 -16.22 11.65 -17.68
C TRP A 113 -15.58 11.05 -18.94
N LYS A 114 -16.38 10.50 -19.86
CA LYS A 114 -15.93 9.98 -21.16
C LYS A 114 -15.16 11.01 -22.02
N ASP A 115 -15.36 12.30 -21.79
CA ASP A 115 -14.60 13.37 -22.45
C ASP A 115 -13.36 13.77 -21.65
N LEU A 116 -13.49 13.91 -20.33
CA LEU A 116 -12.37 14.26 -19.44
C LEU A 116 -11.25 13.21 -19.51
N LEU A 117 -11.58 11.92 -19.59
CA LEU A 117 -10.62 10.82 -19.77
C LEU A 117 -9.64 11.07 -20.93
N LYS A 118 -10.09 11.70 -22.02
CA LYS A 118 -9.27 11.97 -23.22
C LYS A 118 -8.26 13.10 -23.01
N THR A 119 -8.46 13.92 -21.98
CA THR A 119 -7.58 15.05 -21.65
C THR A 119 -6.35 14.64 -20.85
N PHE A 120 -6.35 13.43 -20.29
CA PHE A 120 -5.19 12.87 -19.59
C PHE A 120 -4.10 12.47 -20.59
N GLN A 121 -3.08 13.32 -20.70
CA GLN A 121 -1.97 13.19 -21.65
C GLN A 121 -0.64 13.50 -20.93
N PRO A 122 -0.15 12.59 -20.07
CA PRO A 122 1.00 12.86 -19.22
C PRO A 122 2.32 12.81 -20.00
N LYS A 123 2.88 13.97 -20.28
CA LYS A 123 4.09 14.10 -21.09
C LYS A 123 5.37 14.01 -20.27
N SER A 124 5.28 14.24 -18.97
CA SER A 124 6.40 14.24 -18.04
C SER A 124 6.52 12.94 -17.23
N PHE A 125 5.67 11.94 -17.49
CA PHE A 125 5.77 10.64 -16.84
C PHE A 125 7.08 9.93 -17.24
N ASN A 126 7.84 9.53 -16.22
CA ASN A 126 9.05 8.74 -16.39
C ASN A 126 9.09 7.61 -15.34
N ALA A 127 8.84 6.38 -15.78
CA ALA A 127 8.86 5.20 -14.92
C ALA A 127 10.23 4.95 -14.26
N ALA A 128 11.33 5.32 -14.93
CA ALA A 128 12.67 5.12 -14.38
C ALA A 128 12.94 6.08 -13.22
N GLU A 129 12.54 7.35 -13.35
CA GLU A 129 12.67 8.36 -12.29
C GLU A 129 11.82 8.02 -11.07
N TRP A 130 10.59 7.54 -11.28
CA TRP A 130 9.74 7.08 -10.17
C TRP A 130 10.37 5.88 -9.47
N ALA A 131 10.84 4.88 -10.22
CA ALA A 131 11.46 3.70 -9.64
C ALA A 131 12.79 4.01 -8.93
N ASP A 132 13.59 4.96 -9.43
CA ASP A 132 14.79 5.47 -8.74
C ASP A 132 14.40 6.10 -7.40
N LEU A 133 13.39 6.97 -7.39
CA LEU A 133 12.93 7.60 -6.15
C LEU A 133 12.41 6.57 -5.14
N PHE A 134 11.69 5.54 -5.59
CA PHE A 134 11.16 4.50 -4.70
C PHE A 134 12.27 3.63 -4.10
N GLU A 135 13.29 3.29 -4.89
CA GLU A 135 14.50 2.60 -4.39
C GLU A 135 15.29 3.49 -3.42
N GLU A 136 15.51 4.77 -3.77
CA GLU A 136 16.16 5.76 -2.89
C GLU A 136 15.43 5.89 -1.56
N ALA A 137 14.10 5.84 -1.57
CA ALA A 137 13.27 5.88 -0.37
C ALA A 137 13.34 4.60 0.49
N GLY A 138 13.93 3.52 -0.02
CA GLY A 138 14.00 2.22 0.65
C GLY A 138 12.76 1.34 0.46
N ALA A 139 11.90 1.60 -0.53
CA ALA A 139 10.81 0.68 -0.81
C ALA A 139 11.37 -0.69 -1.25
N ARG A 140 10.80 -1.78 -0.72
CA ARG A 140 11.12 -3.16 -1.18
C ARG A 140 10.03 -3.73 -2.10
N PHE A 141 8.89 -3.04 -2.20
CA PHE A 141 7.83 -3.33 -3.16
C PHE A 141 7.19 -2.05 -3.65
N ALA A 142 6.82 -1.99 -4.93
CA ALA A 142 6.18 -0.81 -5.48
C ALA A 142 5.30 -1.12 -6.70
N GLY A 143 4.41 -0.19 -7.05
CA GLY A 143 3.60 -0.33 -8.26
C GLY A 143 2.50 0.71 -8.43
N PRO A 144 1.76 0.66 -9.55
CA PRO A 144 0.70 1.62 -9.83
C PRO A 144 -0.62 1.23 -9.16
N VAL A 145 -1.51 2.21 -9.03
CA VAL A 145 -2.95 1.94 -9.21
C VAL A 145 -3.16 1.54 -10.66
N ALA A 146 -3.34 0.24 -10.91
CA ALA A 146 -3.55 -0.31 -12.23
C ALA A 146 -4.91 0.11 -12.79
N ILE A 147 -5.95 0.08 -11.95
CA ILE A 147 -7.28 0.58 -12.28
C ILE A 147 -7.97 1.08 -11.02
N HIS A 148 -8.47 2.32 -11.07
CA HIS A 148 -9.24 2.89 -9.97
C HIS A 148 -10.75 2.60 -10.15
N HIS A 149 -11.62 3.20 -9.33
CA HIS A 149 -13.08 3.05 -9.47
C HIS A 149 -13.63 3.59 -10.80
N ASP A 150 -12.86 4.45 -11.47
CA ASP A 150 -13.23 5.17 -12.69
C ASP A 150 -13.23 4.31 -13.97
N GLY A 151 -12.84 3.04 -13.86
CA GLY A 151 -12.88 2.07 -14.95
C GLY A 151 -11.79 2.26 -16.01
N TYR A 152 -10.80 3.13 -15.75
CA TYR A 152 -9.70 3.40 -16.69
C TYR A 152 -8.47 2.54 -16.37
N ALA A 153 -8.14 1.63 -17.29
CA ALA A 153 -7.00 0.73 -17.17
C ALA A 153 -5.68 1.44 -17.47
N MET A 154 -4.77 1.54 -16.51
CA MET A 154 -3.44 2.16 -16.65
C MET A 154 -2.42 1.22 -17.31
N TRP A 155 -2.83 0.52 -18.38
CA TRP A 155 -2.00 -0.40 -19.17
C TRP A 155 -2.56 -0.57 -20.59
N ASP A 156 -1.89 -1.35 -21.45
CA ASP A 156 -2.44 -1.76 -22.75
C ASP A 156 -3.47 -2.90 -22.61
N SER A 157 -4.76 -2.54 -22.51
CA SER A 157 -5.85 -3.50 -22.31
C SER A 157 -6.57 -3.91 -23.60
N ASP A 158 -6.85 -5.21 -23.70
CA ASP A 158 -7.73 -5.85 -24.68
C ASP A 158 -9.17 -6.00 -24.16
N VAL A 159 -9.35 -5.96 -22.83
CA VAL A 159 -10.66 -6.10 -22.17
C VAL A 159 -11.49 -4.82 -22.27
N THR A 160 -10.85 -3.66 -22.20
CA THR A 160 -11.52 -2.36 -22.31
C THR A 160 -10.79 -1.42 -23.25
N ARG A 161 -11.54 -0.62 -24.02
CA ARG A 161 -10.95 0.47 -24.80
C ARG A 161 -10.56 1.68 -23.94
N TRP A 162 -11.06 1.75 -22.70
CA TRP A 162 -10.78 2.80 -21.73
C TRP A 162 -9.47 2.48 -21.00
N CYS A 163 -8.37 2.56 -21.74
CA CYS A 163 -7.05 2.23 -21.24
C CYS A 163 -5.98 3.23 -21.72
N ALA A 164 -4.90 3.36 -20.96
CA ALA A 164 -3.82 4.32 -21.21
C ALA A 164 -3.25 4.20 -22.63
N GLN A 165 -3.06 2.97 -23.12
CA GLN A 165 -2.48 2.77 -24.45
C GLN A 165 -3.39 3.29 -25.57
N ARG A 166 -4.71 3.05 -25.47
CA ARG A 166 -5.66 3.43 -26.52
C ARG A 166 -6.07 4.91 -26.46
N GLN A 167 -6.09 5.49 -25.26
CA GLN A 167 -6.56 6.86 -25.04
C GLN A 167 -5.41 7.89 -25.03
N ALA A 168 -4.23 7.50 -24.59
CA ALA A 168 -3.07 8.38 -24.42
C ALA A 168 -1.77 7.84 -25.06
N GLY A 169 -1.78 6.64 -25.65
CA GLY A 169 -0.68 6.13 -26.45
C GLY A 169 0.50 5.54 -25.67
N PHE A 170 0.31 5.20 -24.38
CA PHE A 170 1.38 4.66 -23.54
C PHE A 170 0.90 3.57 -22.56
N ASP A 171 1.81 2.71 -22.13
CA ASP A 171 1.57 1.65 -21.14
C ASP A 171 2.45 1.88 -19.89
N PRO A 172 1.92 2.61 -18.88
CA PRO A 172 2.68 2.91 -17.68
C PRO A 172 2.90 1.69 -16.79
N SER A 173 1.96 0.75 -16.74
CA SER A 173 2.14 -0.49 -15.96
C SER A 173 3.33 -1.30 -16.47
N LYS A 174 3.46 -1.48 -17.80
CA LYS A 174 4.62 -2.17 -18.39
C LYS A 174 5.93 -1.45 -18.11
N ALA A 175 5.94 -0.13 -18.19
CA ALA A 175 7.13 0.66 -17.93
C ALA A 175 7.56 0.58 -16.46
N LEU A 176 6.60 0.69 -15.53
CA LEU A 176 6.85 0.59 -14.09
C LEU A 176 7.25 -0.81 -13.68
N GLU A 177 6.58 -1.86 -14.18
CA GLU A 177 6.93 -3.26 -13.93
C GLU A 177 8.41 -3.50 -14.22
N ARG A 178 8.86 -3.11 -15.42
CA ARG A 178 10.26 -3.26 -15.83
C ARG A 178 11.21 -2.51 -14.90
N GLU A 179 10.95 -1.23 -14.64
CA GLU A 179 11.88 -0.37 -13.89
C GLU A 179 11.93 -0.70 -12.39
N ILE A 180 10.81 -1.11 -11.80
CA ILE A 180 10.71 -1.55 -10.41
C ILE A 180 11.47 -2.86 -10.23
N ARG A 181 11.26 -3.85 -11.12
CA ARG A 181 11.99 -5.12 -11.07
C ARG A 181 13.48 -4.96 -11.33
N ARG A 182 13.87 -4.05 -12.22
CA ARG A 182 15.30 -3.75 -12.52
C ARG A 182 16.06 -3.31 -11.26
N ARG A 183 15.37 -2.71 -10.28
CA ARG A 183 15.90 -2.26 -8.99
C ARG A 183 15.68 -3.28 -7.87
N GLY A 184 15.30 -4.52 -8.21
CA GLY A 184 15.14 -5.61 -7.24
C GLY A 184 13.92 -5.50 -6.33
N MET A 185 13.04 -4.52 -6.55
CA MET A 185 11.78 -4.39 -5.82
C MET A 185 10.73 -5.38 -6.35
N LYS A 186 9.85 -5.80 -5.45
CA LYS A 186 8.65 -6.58 -5.78
C LYS A 186 7.63 -5.68 -6.49
N TYR A 187 7.04 -6.18 -7.58
CA TYR A 187 6.07 -5.41 -8.36
C TYR A 187 4.66 -5.70 -7.87
N ILE A 188 3.92 -4.68 -7.47
CA ILE A 188 2.53 -4.81 -7.03
C ILE A 188 1.60 -4.08 -7.99
N ALA A 189 0.31 -4.38 -7.94
CA ALA A 189 -0.70 -3.63 -8.67
C ALA A 189 -1.96 -3.48 -7.84
N SER A 190 -2.46 -2.24 -7.76
CA SER A 190 -3.67 -1.92 -7.01
C SER A 190 -4.91 -1.86 -7.91
N PHE A 191 -5.97 -2.54 -7.48
CA PHE A 191 -7.22 -2.74 -8.21
C PHE A 191 -8.40 -2.27 -7.37
N HIS A 192 -9.12 -1.27 -7.87
CA HIS A 192 -10.26 -0.66 -7.20
C HIS A 192 -11.57 -0.82 -7.98
N HIS A 193 -11.52 -1.56 -9.10
CA HIS A 193 -12.60 -1.67 -10.08
C HIS A 193 -13.81 -2.49 -9.58
N SER A 194 -13.68 -3.20 -8.46
CA SER A 194 -14.81 -3.85 -7.79
C SER A 194 -15.92 -2.86 -7.44
N HIS A 195 -15.58 -1.60 -7.16
CA HIS A 195 -16.56 -0.56 -6.85
C HIS A 195 -17.17 0.11 -8.09
N THR A 196 -16.60 -0.08 -9.29
CA THR A 196 -17.00 0.63 -10.52
C THR A 196 -18.49 0.46 -10.85
N TRP A 197 -19.08 -0.72 -10.61
CA TRP A 197 -20.52 -0.96 -10.81
C TRP A 197 -21.35 0.13 -10.12
N ARG A 198 -21.05 0.45 -8.86
CA ARG A 198 -21.81 1.45 -8.09
C ARG A 198 -21.30 2.87 -8.25
N TYR A 199 -20.10 3.03 -8.80
CA TYR A 199 -19.40 4.31 -8.83
C TYR A 199 -20.06 5.31 -9.80
N PHE A 200 -20.55 4.84 -10.94
CA PHE A 200 -21.14 5.74 -11.95
C PHE A 200 -22.66 5.90 -11.85
N LEU A 201 -23.31 5.47 -10.76
CA LEU A 201 -24.76 5.64 -10.59
C LEU A 201 -25.25 7.08 -10.81
N PRO A 202 -24.56 8.16 -10.34
CA PRO A 202 -24.99 9.52 -10.63
C PRO A 202 -24.93 9.89 -12.12
N ALA A 203 -24.03 9.27 -12.90
CA ALA A 203 -23.86 9.57 -14.32
C ALA A 203 -25.11 9.22 -15.15
N TYR A 204 -25.98 8.30 -14.68
CA TYR A 204 -27.19 7.93 -15.39
C TYR A 204 -28.25 9.03 -15.50
N ARG A 205 -28.14 10.10 -14.70
CA ARG A 205 -28.96 11.32 -14.87
C ARG A 205 -28.43 12.26 -15.95
N HIS A 206 -27.24 11.97 -16.48
CA HIS A 206 -26.49 12.78 -17.42
C HIS A 206 -26.17 11.94 -18.66
N ASP A 207 -24.90 11.84 -19.05
CA ASP A 207 -24.44 11.11 -20.25
C ASP A 207 -24.26 9.60 -20.02
N GLY A 208 -24.34 9.11 -18.78
CA GLY A 208 -24.05 7.71 -18.44
C GLY A 208 -25.05 6.68 -18.98
N THR A 209 -26.19 7.11 -19.54
CA THR A 209 -27.17 6.20 -20.17
C THR A 209 -26.98 6.05 -21.68
N ASP A 210 -26.01 6.75 -22.26
CA ASP A 210 -25.71 6.64 -23.69
C ASP A 210 -25.22 5.21 -24.02
N PRO A 211 -25.91 4.48 -24.91
CA PRO A 211 -25.50 3.13 -25.31
C PRO A 211 -24.08 3.05 -25.92
N GLU A 212 -23.54 4.14 -26.46
CA GLU A 212 -22.16 4.20 -26.96
C GLU A 212 -21.13 3.95 -25.86
N TYR A 213 -21.43 4.36 -24.62
CA TYR A 213 -20.51 4.33 -23.48
C TYR A 213 -20.88 3.28 -22.44
N VAL A 214 -21.71 2.29 -22.81
CA VAL A 214 -22.08 1.17 -21.94
C VAL A 214 -20.87 0.33 -21.50
N ASP A 215 -19.74 0.40 -22.22
CA ASP A 215 -18.49 -0.26 -21.84
C ASP A 215 -17.67 0.51 -20.80
N LEU A 216 -18.08 1.73 -20.45
CA LEU A 216 -17.54 2.54 -19.35
C LEU A 216 -18.49 2.57 -18.14
N TYR A 217 -19.77 2.86 -18.39
CA TYR A 217 -20.77 3.08 -17.34
C TYR A 217 -21.57 1.83 -16.98
N PHE A 218 -21.56 0.81 -17.84
CA PHE A 218 -22.43 -0.38 -17.78
C PHE A 218 -23.91 -0.06 -18.01
N GLU A 219 -24.72 -1.13 -18.07
CA GLU A 219 -26.16 -1.00 -18.27
C GLU A 219 -26.80 -0.19 -17.13
N PRO A 220 -27.77 0.71 -17.40
CA PRO A 220 -28.45 1.46 -16.35
C PRO A 220 -29.02 0.56 -15.27
N HIS A 221 -28.67 0.86 -14.03
CA HIS A 221 -29.04 0.08 -12.85
C HIS A 221 -29.13 1.01 -11.63
N VAL A 222 -29.64 0.50 -10.51
CA VAL A 222 -29.78 1.24 -9.26
C VAL A 222 -28.99 0.59 -8.13
N PHE A 223 -28.88 1.31 -7.01
CA PHE A 223 -28.22 0.79 -5.82
C PHE A 223 -28.91 -0.50 -5.35
N GLY A 224 -28.13 -1.58 -5.24
CA GLY A 224 -28.61 -2.90 -4.82
C GLY A 224 -28.84 -3.89 -5.98
N ASP A 225 -28.86 -3.42 -7.22
CA ASP A 225 -28.98 -4.31 -8.38
C ASP A 225 -27.79 -5.27 -8.48
N PRO A 226 -28.02 -6.52 -8.92
CA PRO A 226 -26.97 -7.51 -9.08
C PRO A 226 -26.01 -7.10 -10.21
N LEU A 227 -24.75 -7.55 -10.10
CA LEU A 227 -23.75 -7.34 -11.15
C LEU A 227 -24.20 -7.96 -12.48
N SER A 228 -24.15 -7.20 -13.58
CA SER A 228 -24.48 -7.73 -14.91
C SER A 228 -23.44 -8.75 -15.39
N PRO A 229 -23.80 -9.66 -16.31
CA PRO A 229 -22.84 -10.56 -16.94
C PRO A 229 -21.65 -9.82 -17.58
N ARG A 230 -21.90 -8.65 -18.20
CA ARG A 230 -20.85 -7.78 -18.76
C ARG A 230 -19.88 -7.32 -17.68
N PHE A 231 -20.39 -6.82 -16.56
CA PHE A 231 -19.54 -6.38 -15.45
C PHE A 231 -18.71 -7.52 -14.87
N LYS A 232 -19.31 -8.71 -14.66
CA LYS A 232 -18.59 -9.88 -14.14
C LYS A 232 -17.45 -10.32 -15.07
N GLN A 233 -17.71 -10.35 -16.39
CA GLN A 233 -16.69 -10.69 -17.39
C GLN A 233 -15.58 -9.64 -17.43
N TRP A 234 -15.95 -8.35 -17.39
CA TRP A 234 -15.00 -7.25 -17.35
C TRP A 234 -14.12 -7.29 -16.10
N TRP A 235 -14.74 -7.43 -14.91
CA TRP A 235 -14.05 -7.47 -13.63
C TRP A 235 -13.01 -8.58 -13.58
N ARG A 236 -13.39 -9.79 -14.01
CA ARG A 236 -12.51 -10.96 -14.04
C ARG A 236 -11.46 -10.85 -15.13
N GLY A 237 -11.86 -10.43 -16.33
CA GLY A 237 -10.98 -10.32 -17.49
C GLY A 237 -9.83 -9.34 -17.26
N LEU A 238 -10.07 -8.21 -16.58
CA LEU A 238 -9.01 -7.24 -16.26
C LEU A 238 -7.93 -7.84 -15.35
N LEU A 239 -8.33 -8.60 -14.33
CA LEU A 239 -7.38 -9.27 -13.42
C LEU A 239 -6.57 -10.34 -14.15
N ASP A 240 -7.24 -11.21 -14.92
CA ASP A 240 -6.59 -12.27 -15.70
C ASP A 240 -5.61 -11.68 -16.72
N GLU A 241 -6.03 -10.65 -17.45
CA GLU A 241 -5.17 -9.96 -18.42
C GLU A 241 -3.93 -9.38 -17.73
N TYR A 242 -4.10 -8.67 -16.63
CA TYR A 242 -3.00 -8.00 -15.95
C TYR A 242 -1.99 -8.99 -15.36
N ILE A 243 -2.47 -10.08 -14.76
CA ILE A 243 -1.62 -11.16 -14.25
C ILE A 243 -0.81 -11.77 -15.41
N ASN A 244 -1.45 -12.03 -16.55
CA ASN A 244 -0.76 -12.61 -17.71
C ASN A 244 0.27 -11.65 -18.33
N LYS A 245 0.01 -10.34 -18.35
CA LYS A 245 0.88 -9.33 -18.98
C LYS A 245 2.04 -8.90 -18.09
N TYR A 246 1.83 -8.81 -16.77
CA TYR A 246 2.79 -8.16 -15.85
C TYR A 246 3.20 -9.01 -14.65
N ASP A 247 2.56 -10.16 -14.44
CA ASP A 247 2.95 -11.18 -13.46
C ASP A 247 3.31 -10.58 -12.07
N PRO A 248 2.37 -9.81 -11.45
CA PRO A 248 2.64 -9.07 -10.22
C PRO A 248 2.92 -10.01 -9.03
N ASP A 249 3.72 -9.54 -8.08
CA ASP A 249 3.96 -10.22 -6.81
C ASP A 249 2.79 -10.03 -5.83
N MET A 250 2.01 -8.95 -5.98
CA MET A 250 0.80 -8.70 -5.18
C MET A 250 -0.31 -8.03 -6.01
N ILE A 251 -1.54 -8.53 -5.85
CA ILE A 251 -2.77 -7.85 -6.28
C ILE A 251 -3.41 -7.22 -5.04
N TRP A 252 -3.34 -5.90 -4.94
CA TRP A 252 -3.99 -5.17 -3.87
C TRP A 252 -5.43 -4.87 -4.27
N LEU A 253 -6.41 -5.20 -3.41
CA LEU A 253 -7.83 -5.03 -3.71
C LEU A 253 -8.47 -3.98 -2.78
N ASP A 254 -9.08 -2.96 -3.37
CA ASP A 254 -9.77 -1.92 -2.64
C ASP A 254 -11.17 -2.35 -2.14
N MET A 255 -11.95 -1.37 -1.68
CA MET A 255 -13.37 -1.49 -1.45
C MET A 255 -14.16 -2.03 -2.66
N GLY A 256 -15.39 -2.47 -2.39
CA GLY A 256 -16.27 -3.09 -3.38
C GLY A 256 -16.12 -4.60 -3.46
N THR A 257 -15.08 -5.22 -2.89
CA THR A 257 -14.94 -6.68 -2.81
C THR A 257 -16.14 -7.37 -2.13
N ARG A 258 -16.79 -6.70 -1.18
CA ARG A 258 -18.04 -7.18 -0.56
C ARG A 258 -19.21 -7.39 -1.53
N ASP A 259 -19.17 -6.70 -2.67
CA ASP A 259 -20.20 -6.76 -3.70
C ASP A 259 -19.87 -7.78 -4.79
N ILE A 260 -18.65 -8.36 -4.76
CA ILE A 260 -18.23 -9.42 -5.67
C ILE A 260 -18.65 -10.77 -5.08
N PRO A 261 -19.47 -11.57 -5.78
CA PRO A 261 -19.92 -12.84 -5.26
C PRO A 261 -18.78 -13.87 -5.22
N ASN A 262 -18.85 -14.79 -4.26
CA ASN A 262 -17.80 -15.80 -4.07
C ASN A 262 -17.60 -16.72 -5.28
N ASP A 263 -18.64 -16.95 -6.09
CA ASP A 263 -18.56 -17.71 -7.34
C ASP A 263 -17.75 -17.01 -8.45
N LEU A 264 -17.36 -15.74 -8.23
CA LEU A 264 -16.44 -14.98 -9.06
C LEU A 264 -15.09 -14.72 -8.36
N MET A 265 -15.13 -14.36 -7.08
CA MET A 265 -13.93 -14.03 -6.29
C MET A 265 -13.06 -15.26 -5.98
N TYR A 266 -13.64 -16.38 -5.54
CA TYR A 266 -12.85 -17.54 -5.12
C TYR A 266 -12.14 -18.23 -6.30
N PRO A 267 -12.75 -18.38 -7.49
CA PRO A 267 -12.02 -18.82 -8.67
C PRO A 267 -10.84 -17.91 -9.01
N PHE A 268 -11.00 -16.58 -8.92
CA PHE A 268 -9.88 -15.65 -9.14
C PHE A 268 -8.74 -15.88 -8.15
N LEU A 269 -9.03 -15.99 -6.84
CA LEU A 269 -8.02 -16.25 -5.83
C LEU A 269 -7.29 -17.58 -6.08
N ALA A 270 -8.04 -18.64 -6.40
CA ALA A 270 -7.47 -19.95 -6.70
C ALA A 270 -6.52 -19.87 -7.90
N ASP A 271 -6.96 -19.24 -9.00
CA ASP A 271 -6.16 -19.10 -10.21
C ASP A 271 -4.89 -18.29 -9.98
N TYR A 272 -4.97 -17.19 -9.21
CA TYR A 272 -3.80 -16.37 -8.92
C TYR A 272 -2.81 -17.04 -7.95
N TYR A 273 -3.29 -17.72 -6.91
CA TYR A 273 -2.41 -18.49 -6.02
C TYR A 273 -1.76 -19.68 -6.74
N ASN A 274 -2.48 -20.36 -7.62
CA ASN A 274 -1.93 -21.42 -8.47
C ASN A 274 -0.95 -20.87 -9.52
N HIS A 275 -1.18 -19.67 -10.05
CA HIS A 275 -0.20 -18.97 -10.87
C HIS A 275 1.12 -18.75 -10.12
N GLY A 276 1.04 -18.35 -8.84
CA GLY A 276 2.21 -18.28 -7.96
C GLY A 276 2.93 -19.63 -7.83
N LEU A 277 2.20 -20.72 -7.56
CA LEU A 277 2.78 -22.08 -7.50
C LEU A 277 3.47 -22.47 -8.82
N LYS A 278 2.83 -22.20 -9.96
CA LYS A 278 3.34 -22.53 -11.30
C LYS A 278 4.59 -21.74 -11.69
N THR A 279 4.65 -20.48 -11.29
CA THR A 279 5.78 -19.58 -11.59
C THR A 279 6.89 -19.61 -10.53
N GLY A 280 6.68 -20.34 -9.43
CA GLY A 280 7.61 -20.37 -8.30
C GLY A 280 7.63 -19.05 -7.52
N LYS A 281 6.55 -18.25 -7.59
CA LYS A 281 6.39 -16.99 -6.86
C LYS A 281 5.45 -17.15 -5.69
N GLU A 282 5.85 -16.63 -4.53
CA GLU A 282 4.95 -16.42 -3.40
C GLU A 282 4.15 -15.15 -3.66
N VAL A 283 2.97 -15.27 -4.27
CA VAL A 283 2.09 -14.12 -4.56
C VAL A 283 1.30 -13.69 -3.32
N ALA A 284 0.74 -12.48 -3.32
CA ALA A 284 -0.13 -12.00 -2.25
C ALA A 284 -1.38 -11.30 -2.78
N THR A 285 -2.48 -11.37 -2.04
CA THR A 285 -3.64 -10.51 -2.22
C THR A 285 -3.95 -9.75 -0.94
N THR A 286 -4.69 -8.64 -1.04
CA THR A 286 -5.14 -7.88 0.12
C THR A 286 -6.66 -7.78 0.19
N VAL A 287 -7.18 -7.42 1.37
CA VAL A 287 -8.58 -7.07 1.57
C VAL A 287 -8.71 -5.95 2.61
N LYS A 288 -9.49 -4.92 2.31
CA LYS A 288 -9.79 -3.85 3.26
C LYS A 288 -10.42 -4.40 4.55
N SER A 289 -9.94 -3.92 5.70
CA SER A 289 -10.35 -4.35 7.06
C SER A 289 -11.83 -4.13 7.41
N TYR A 290 -12.55 -3.35 6.60
CA TYR A 290 -14.00 -3.12 6.69
C TYR A 290 -14.81 -3.95 5.68
N SER A 291 -14.16 -4.74 4.82
CA SER A 291 -14.79 -5.70 3.92
C SER A 291 -14.86 -7.09 4.58
N PRO A 292 -15.77 -7.97 4.13
CA PRO A 292 -15.73 -9.37 4.51
C PRO A 292 -14.34 -9.97 4.22
N TYR A 293 -13.84 -10.79 5.14
CA TYR A 293 -12.55 -11.44 5.00
C TYR A 293 -12.50 -12.30 3.73
N LEU A 294 -11.38 -12.21 3.00
CA LEU A 294 -11.07 -13.06 1.85
C LEU A 294 -10.02 -14.09 2.29
N PRO A 295 -10.25 -15.40 2.03
CA PRO A 295 -9.38 -16.45 2.50
C PRO A 295 -7.95 -16.31 1.95
N GLY A 296 -6.98 -16.35 2.86
CA GLY A 296 -5.55 -16.22 2.55
C GLY A 296 -5.07 -14.83 2.13
N ALA A 297 -5.94 -13.81 2.19
CA ALA A 297 -5.61 -12.43 1.87
C ALA A 297 -5.07 -11.67 3.10
N ILE A 298 -4.17 -10.72 2.85
CA ILE A 298 -3.63 -9.83 3.88
C ILE A 298 -4.64 -8.74 4.20
N VAL A 299 -4.95 -8.54 5.49
CA VAL A 299 -5.87 -7.48 5.91
C VAL A 299 -5.19 -6.11 5.80
N ASP A 300 -5.87 -5.17 5.15
CA ASP A 300 -5.41 -3.82 4.90
C ASP A 300 -6.22 -2.76 5.69
N TYR A 301 -5.53 -1.94 6.49
CA TYR A 301 -6.13 -0.95 7.39
C TYR A 301 -6.01 0.48 6.83
N GLU A 302 -6.98 0.90 6.02
CA GLU A 302 -6.96 2.21 5.33
C GLU A 302 -6.66 3.43 6.23
N LYS A 303 -5.53 4.10 5.96
CA LYS A 303 -4.97 5.22 6.73
C LYS A 303 -4.99 4.98 8.23
N GLY A 304 -4.91 3.71 8.61
CA GLY A 304 -5.20 3.22 9.94
C GLY A 304 -4.05 2.39 10.45
N ARG A 305 -4.01 2.22 11.76
CA ARG A 305 -3.05 1.35 12.44
C ARG A 305 -3.79 0.51 13.47
N VAL A 306 -3.14 -0.57 13.88
CA VAL A 306 -3.63 -1.42 14.97
C VAL A 306 -3.10 -0.90 16.30
N LYS A 307 -3.93 -1.01 17.34
CA LYS A 307 -3.55 -0.60 18.70
C LYS A 307 -2.51 -1.56 19.28
N ASP A 308 -2.81 -2.85 19.21
CA ASP A 308 -2.06 -3.91 19.86
C ASP A 308 -1.20 -4.68 18.84
N LEU A 309 -0.25 -5.49 19.34
CA LEU A 309 0.54 -6.37 18.49
C LEU A 309 -0.35 -7.47 17.88
N GLU A 310 -0.33 -7.61 16.55
CA GLU A 310 -1.09 -8.63 15.82
C GLU A 310 -0.26 -9.89 15.59
N ALA A 311 -0.90 -11.06 15.71
CA ALA A 311 -0.25 -12.35 15.48
C ALA A 311 0.05 -12.57 13.99
N GLU A 312 -0.90 -12.21 13.13
CA GLU A 312 -0.78 -12.32 11.68
C GLU A 312 -0.27 -11.01 11.07
N PRO A 313 0.51 -11.09 9.97
CA PRO A 313 0.97 -9.91 9.28
C PRO A 313 -0.20 -9.18 8.60
N TRP A 314 -0.13 -7.86 8.61
CA TRP A 314 -1.13 -6.98 8.03
C TRP A 314 -0.48 -5.86 7.20
N LEU A 315 -1.31 -5.15 6.44
CA LEU A 315 -0.92 -4.00 5.63
C LEU A 315 -1.68 -2.75 6.11
N THR A 316 -1.06 -1.59 5.96
CA THR A 316 -1.81 -0.33 5.92
C THR A 316 -1.32 0.50 4.76
N ASP A 317 -2.25 1.06 4.02
CA ASP A 317 -2.03 2.14 3.11
C ASP A 317 -2.15 3.51 3.81
N ASP A 318 -1.17 4.37 3.59
CA ASP A 318 -1.23 5.79 3.98
C ASP A 318 -0.74 6.66 2.83
N THR A 319 -0.85 7.97 2.93
CA THR A 319 -0.45 8.92 1.87
C THR A 319 0.36 10.07 2.46
N VAL A 320 1.35 10.55 1.71
CA VAL A 320 2.13 11.75 2.07
C VAL A 320 1.25 12.99 2.01
N ALA A 321 0.46 13.13 0.94
CA ALA A 321 -0.44 14.24 0.70
C ALA A 321 -1.75 14.12 1.52
N PRO A 322 -2.60 15.17 1.59
CA PRO A 322 -3.86 15.12 2.34
C PRO A 322 -4.83 14.07 1.78
N GLY A 323 -4.77 13.84 0.47
CA GLY A 323 -5.52 12.84 -0.28
C GLY A 323 -4.63 11.86 -1.04
N TRP A 324 -5.26 10.93 -1.74
CA TRP A 324 -4.59 9.92 -2.55
C TRP A 324 -4.04 10.49 -3.87
N PHE A 325 -4.87 11.24 -4.59
CA PHE A 325 -4.50 11.89 -5.84
C PHE A 325 -3.87 13.27 -5.60
N HIS A 326 -3.04 13.74 -6.55
CA HIS A 326 -2.47 15.08 -6.51
C HIS A 326 -3.53 16.18 -6.49
N SER A 327 -3.37 17.16 -5.62
CA SER A 327 -4.20 18.37 -5.57
C SER A 327 -3.39 19.56 -5.06
N SER A 328 -3.92 20.77 -5.23
CA SER A 328 -3.34 21.99 -4.66
C SER A 328 -3.65 22.17 -3.17
N GLN A 329 -4.26 21.19 -2.49
CA GLN A 329 -4.55 21.31 -1.06
C GLN A 329 -3.24 21.36 -0.27
N PRO A 330 -3.06 22.35 0.62
CA PRO A 330 -1.83 22.46 1.39
C PRO A 330 -1.76 21.37 2.46
N GLY A 331 -0.54 21.10 2.90
CA GLY A 331 -0.23 20.14 3.95
C GLY A 331 0.27 18.84 3.36
N VAL A 332 1.39 18.37 3.88
CA VAL A 332 1.93 17.03 3.64
C VAL A 332 2.39 16.51 5.00
N LYS A 333 2.47 15.19 5.15
CA LYS A 333 3.19 14.60 6.27
C LYS A 333 4.64 15.09 6.27
N THR A 334 5.26 15.16 7.44
CA THR A 334 6.71 15.34 7.53
C THR A 334 7.42 14.00 7.36
N SER A 335 8.72 14.03 7.06
CA SER A 335 9.57 12.83 7.04
C SER A 335 9.58 12.11 8.39
N ASN A 336 9.53 12.86 9.49
CA ASN A 336 9.39 12.31 10.84
C ASN A 336 8.08 11.55 11.01
N ASP A 337 6.96 12.09 10.53
CA ASP A 337 5.67 11.39 10.60
C ASP A 337 5.73 10.04 9.87
N VAL A 338 6.36 9.98 8.69
CA VAL A 338 6.48 8.73 7.92
C VAL A 338 7.36 7.70 8.64
N ILE A 339 8.50 8.13 9.20
CA ILE A 339 9.41 7.26 9.96
C ILE A 339 8.73 6.71 11.21
N ASP A 340 8.04 7.56 11.97
CA ASP A 340 7.30 7.16 13.17
C ASP A 340 6.17 6.18 12.84
N ILE A 341 5.44 6.45 11.76
CA ILE A 341 4.38 5.57 11.26
C ILE A 341 4.96 4.21 10.89
N LEU A 342 6.06 4.18 10.12
CA LEU A 342 6.73 2.94 9.72
C LEU A 342 7.19 2.14 10.95
N ALA A 343 7.88 2.77 11.90
CA ALA A 343 8.37 2.08 13.10
C ALA A 343 7.23 1.49 13.96
N ASP A 344 6.12 2.22 14.13
CA ASP A 344 4.94 1.74 14.87
C ASP A 344 4.24 0.57 14.15
N ILE A 345 4.14 0.63 12.82
CA ILE A 345 3.54 -0.44 12.00
C ILE A 345 4.38 -1.71 12.10
N VAL A 346 5.69 -1.60 11.88
CA VAL A 346 6.61 -2.74 11.83
C VAL A 346 6.68 -3.45 13.18
N SER A 347 6.71 -2.70 14.29
CA SER A 347 6.73 -3.29 15.63
C SER A 347 5.44 -4.03 16.00
N LYS A 348 4.35 -3.77 15.28
CA LYS A 348 3.04 -4.42 15.44
C LYS A 348 2.74 -5.48 14.37
N ASN A 349 3.77 -5.97 13.69
CA ASN A 349 3.70 -7.01 12.65
C ASN A 349 3.14 -6.55 11.30
N GLY A 350 3.03 -5.23 11.06
CA GLY A 350 2.49 -4.70 9.82
C GLY A 350 3.55 -4.35 8.78
N CYS A 351 3.07 -4.03 7.57
CA CYS A 351 3.82 -3.35 6.52
C CYS A 351 3.10 -2.05 6.12
N LEU A 352 3.87 -1.03 5.75
CA LEU A 352 3.38 0.24 5.24
C LEU A 352 3.43 0.24 3.70
N LEU A 353 2.31 0.54 3.07
CA LEU A 353 2.20 0.88 1.66
C LEU A 353 1.93 2.39 1.53
N LEU A 354 2.97 3.17 1.26
CA LEU A 354 2.87 4.62 1.21
C LEU A 354 2.50 5.10 -0.20
N ASN A 355 1.42 5.87 -0.31
CA ASN A 355 1.02 6.55 -1.52
C ASN A 355 1.78 7.87 -1.68
N VAL A 356 2.24 8.12 -2.90
CA VAL A 356 2.53 9.47 -3.40
C VAL A 356 1.53 9.85 -4.50
N GLY A 357 1.28 11.14 -4.66
CA GLY A 357 0.31 11.70 -5.60
C GLY A 357 0.99 12.44 -6.75
N PRO A 358 1.38 11.78 -7.85
CA PRO A 358 1.90 12.44 -9.04
C PRO A 358 0.86 13.36 -9.67
N THR A 359 1.30 14.49 -10.22
CA THR A 359 0.46 15.42 -11.02
C THR A 359 -0.12 14.73 -12.24
N SER A 360 -1.15 15.31 -12.85
CA SER A 360 -1.76 14.79 -14.07
C SER A 360 -0.77 14.67 -15.25
N ASP A 361 0.34 15.40 -15.21
CA ASP A 361 1.41 15.32 -16.22
C ASP A 361 2.48 14.23 -15.91
N GLY A 362 2.41 13.60 -14.73
CA GLY A 362 3.29 12.49 -14.32
C GLY A 362 4.48 12.87 -13.44
N VAL A 363 4.48 14.08 -12.86
CA VAL A 363 5.55 14.55 -11.97
C VAL A 363 5.19 14.28 -10.52
N ILE A 364 6.08 13.65 -9.74
CA ILE A 364 5.92 13.55 -8.28
C ILE A 364 6.32 14.90 -7.68
N PRO A 365 5.46 15.56 -6.87
CA PRO A 365 5.77 16.89 -6.32
C PRO A 365 7.06 16.91 -5.48
N ASP A 366 7.86 17.98 -5.61
CA ASP A 366 9.16 18.12 -4.93
C ASP A 366 9.09 17.90 -3.40
N SER A 367 7.98 18.33 -2.76
CA SER A 367 7.76 18.08 -1.34
C SER A 367 7.69 16.59 -1.00
N GLU A 368 7.03 15.80 -1.85
CA GLU A 368 6.93 14.35 -1.67
C GLU A 368 8.26 13.67 -2.00
N VAL A 369 8.99 14.15 -3.01
CA VAL A 369 10.35 13.70 -3.35
C VAL A 369 11.31 13.91 -2.17
N GLN A 370 11.29 15.09 -1.55
CA GLN A 370 12.14 15.40 -0.40
C GLN A 370 11.85 14.47 0.77
N ILE A 371 10.57 14.27 1.10
CA ILE A 371 10.15 13.37 2.20
C ILE A 371 10.64 11.95 1.95
N LEU A 372 10.43 11.42 0.74
CA LEU A 372 10.87 10.08 0.38
C LEU A 372 12.40 9.91 0.51
N ARG A 373 13.18 10.91 0.08
CA ARG A 373 14.64 10.89 0.20
C ARG A 373 15.12 10.96 1.65
N GLU A 374 14.47 11.76 2.49
CA GLU A 374 14.78 11.86 3.91
C GLU A 374 14.44 10.55 4.66
N VAL A 375 13.32 9.91 4.33
CA VAL A 375 12.95 8.57 4.82
C VAL A 375 13.98 7.53 4.38
N GLY A 376 14.38 7.56 3.11
CA GLY A 376 15.41 6.68 2.56
C GLY A 376 16.78 6.85 3.21
N ALA A 377 17.19 8.09 3.48
CA ALA A 377 18.43 8.40 4.20
C ALA A 377 18.42 7.80 5.62
N TRP A 378 17.29 7.88 6.33
CA TRP A 378 17.13 7.25 7.64
C TRP A 378 17.16 5.72 7.55
N LEU A 379 16.48 5.11 6.57
CA LEU A 379 16.47 3.67 6.35
C LEU A 379 17.83 3.11 5.92
N LYS A 380 18.67 3.90 5.26
CA LYS A 380 20.04 3.50 4.92
C LYS A 380 20.90 3.27 6.18
N VAL A 381 20.66 4.03 7.25
CA VAL A 381 21.37 3.91 8.52
C VAL A 381 20.70 2.87 9.43
N ASN A 382 19.38 2.90 9.52
CA ASN A 382 18.60 2.18 10.54
C ASN A 382 17.81 0.99 10.01
N GLY A 383 17.91 0.69 8.70
CA GLY A 383 17.11 -0.32 8.02
C GLY A 383 17.25 -1.73 8.58
N GLU A 384 18.37 -2.05 9.25
CA GLU A 384 18.56 -3.34 9.94
C GLU A 384 17.53 -3.57 11.07
N ALA A 385 16.97 -2.50 11.64
CA ALA A 385 15.90 -2.57 12.64
C ALA A 385 14.49 -2.62 12.05
N ILE A 386 14.36 -2.47 10.74
CA ILE A 386 13.08 -2.48 10.03
C ILE A 386 12.99 -3.76 9.21
N TYR A 387 13.84 -3.89 8.20
CA TYR A 387 13.78 -4.98 7.24
C TYR A 387 14.18 -6.31 7.85
N ASP A 388 13.58 -7.39 7.33
CA ASP A 388 13.89 -8.77 7.75
C ASP A 388 13.65 -9.07 9.25
N THR A 389 13.12 -8.10 10.01
CA THR A 389 12.82 -8.21 11.43
C THR A 389 11.44 -8.83 11.69
N ARG A 390 11.21 -9.26 12.93
CA ARG A 390 9.90 -9.65 13.46
C ARG A 390 9.59 -8.81 14.70
N PRO A 391 8.31 -8.68 15.08
CA PRO A 391 7.94 -8.06 16.34
C PRO A 391 8.66 -8.70 17.52
N TRP A 392 8.97 -7.85 18.50
CA TRP A 392 9.32 -8.30 19.83
C TRP A 392 8.07 -8.80 20.56
N HIS A 393 8.21 -9.34 21.79
CA HIS A 393 7.05 -9.83 22.55
C HIS A 393 6.10 -8.69 22.99
N THR A 394 6.56 -7.44 22.87
CA THR A 394 5.74 -6.22 22.93
C THR A 394 6.07 -5.33 21.73
N ALA A 395 5.10 -4.56 21.25
CA ALA A 395 5.31 -3.62 20.15
C ALA A 395 6.11 -2.37 20.56
N GLY A 396 6.06 -1.98 21.83
CA GLY A 396 6.61 -0.71 22.26
C GLY A 396 6.18 -0.27 23.65
N GLU A 397 6.69 0.88 24.06
CA GLU A 397 6.32 1.61 25.27
C GLU A 397 6.27 3.12 24.99
N GLY A 398 5.74 3.88 25.95
CA GLY A 398 5.64 5.34 25.86
C GLY A 398 4.23 5.89 26.06
N PRO A 399 4.09 7.22 26.13
CA PRO A 399 2.83 7.89 26.42
C PRO A 399 1.85 7.90 25.24
N THR A 400 2.32 7.70 24.01
CA THR A 400 1.51 7.85 22.79
C THR A 400 0.82 6.53 22.46
N VAL A 401 -0.48 6.48 22.75
CA VAL A 401 -1.30 5.27 22.57
C VAL A 401 -2.38 5.48 21.51
N ILE A 402 -2.53 4.49 20.63
CA ILE A 402 -3.64 4.45 19.68
C ILE A 402 -4.92 4.07 20.44
N ALA A 403 -5.92 4.96 20.44
CA ALA A 403 -7.14 4.75 21.21
C ALA A 403 -7.97 3.56 20.70
N LYS A 404 -8.06 3.38 19.37
CA LYS A 404 -8.82 2.32 18.71
C LYS A 404 -8.07 1.85 17.47
N SER A 405 -8.03 0.53 17.27
CA SER A 405 -7.64 -0.04 15.98
C SER A 405 -8.67 0.33 14.91
N LYS A 406 -8.22 0.36 13.64
CA LYS A 406 -9.05 0.57 12.44
C LYS A 406 -9.52 2.03 12.26
N GLY A 407 -9.77 2.38 10.99
CA GLY A 407 -10.22 3.71 10.60
C GLY A 407 -9.09 4.74 10.51
N PHE A 408 -9.42 5.90 9.94
CA PHE A 408 -8.42 6.92 9.61
C PHE A 408 -7.86 7.53 10.88
N LEU A 409 -6.57 7.32 11.10
CA LEU A 409 -5.86 7.89 12.22
C LEU A 409 -5.29 9.25 11.79
N LYS A 410 -5.85 10.32 12.34
CA LYS A 410 -5.37 11.69 12.14
C LYS A 410 -4.68 12.18 13.41
N ASN A 411 -3.61 12.96 13.27
CA ASN A 411 -3.00 13.75 14.34
C ASN A 411 -2.48 12.91 15.53
N LEU A 412 -1.69 11.88 15.27
CA LEU A 412 -0.94 11.17 16.31
C LEU A 412 0.55 11.46 16.12
N HIS A 413 1.15 12.18 17.07
CA HIS A 413 2.57 12.53 17.07
C HIS A 413 3.27 11.79 18.21
N TYR A 414 4.34 11.09 17.88
CA TYR A 414 5.17 10.41 18.86
C TYR A 414 6.19 11.38 19.45
N THR A 415 6.73 10.96 20.59
CA THR A 415 7.67 11.74 21.38
C THR A 415 8.96 10.95 21.60
N ASN A 416 10.00 11.61 22.12
CA ASN A 416 11.24 10.96 22.55
C ASN A 416 11.06 9.93 23.70
N LYS A 417 9.84 9.78 24.23
CA LYS A 417 9.48 8.77 25.23
C LYS A 417 8.80 7.55 24.62
N ASP A 418 8.49 7.59 23.33
CA ASP A 418 7.88 6.47 22.61
C ASP A 418 8.99 5.60 22.01
N ILE A 419 8.96 4.31 22.34
CA ILE A 419 9.94 3.33 21.89
C ILE A 419 9.20 2.21 21.18
N ARG A 420 9.72 1.77 20.04
CA ARG A 420 9.20 0.64 19.26
C ARG A 420 10.23 -0.46 19.16
N TYR A 421 9.76 -1.70 19.28
CA TYR A 421 10.64 -2.87 19.37
C TYR A 421 10.49 -3.80 18.18
N THR A 422 11.61 -4.16 17.59
CA THR A 422 11.72 -5.26 16.63
C THR A 422 12.86 -6.20 17.04
N ARG A 423 12.94 -7.35 16.40
CA ARG A 423 14.03 -8.32 16.63
C ARG A 423 14.43 -9.05 15.36
N THR A 424 15.63 -9.59 15.36
CA THR A 424 16.08 -10.54 14.33
C THR A 424 15.28 -11.85 14.38
N LYS A 425 15.20 -12.56 13.25
CA LYS A 425 14.42 -13.81 13.13
C LYS A 425 14.92 -14.90 14.11
N ASP A 426 16.23 -14.98 14.33
CA ASP A 426 16.86 -15.89 15.29
C ASP A 426 16.66 -15.46 16.76
N GLY A 427 16.17 -14.25 17.00
CA GLY A 427 15.91 -13.71 18.33
C GLY A 427 17.16 -13.32 19.11
N THR A 428 18.34 -13.28 18.49
CA THR A 428 19.60 -12.93 19.18
C THR A 428 19.84 -11.43 19.28
N THR A 429 19.04 -10.61 18.59
CA THR A 429 19.15 -9.15 18.62
C THR A 429 17.78 -8.51 18.73
N VAL A 430 17.67 -7.53 19.63
CA VAL A 430 16.51 -6.64 19.78
C VAL A 430 16.91 -5.24 19.36
N TYR A 431 16.04 -4.57 18.63
CA TYR A 431 16.18 -3.17 18.28
C TYR A 431 15.17 -2.35 19.07
N ALA A 432 15.64 -1.28 19.71
CA ALA A 432 14.81 -0.29 20.36
C ALA A 432 14.87 1.03 19.57
N ILE A 433 13.76 1.38 18.93
CA ILE A 433 13.61 2.57 18.07
C ILE A 433 12.94 3.66 18.88
N VAL A 434 13.69 4.71 19.25
CA VAL A 434 13.18 5.86 20.00
C VAL A 434 12.65 6.91 19.02
N LEU A 435 11.35 7.23 19.12
CA LEU A 435 10.59 8.03 18.14
C LEU A 435 10.69 9.54 18.36
N ASN A 436 11.89 10.01 18.66
CA ASN A 436 12.41 11.39 18.51
C ASN A 436 13.82 11.44 19.14
N THR A 437 14.47 12.62 19.14
CA THR A 437 15.75 12.82 19.84
C THR A 437 15.60 12.69 21.36
N PRO A 438 16.29 11.74 22.02
CA PRO A 438 16.33 11.64 23.48
C PRO A 438 16.94 12.88 24.12
N GLU A 439 16.35 13.35 25.22
CA GLU A 439 16.91 14.44 26.04
C GLU A 439 17.89 13.93 27.11
N ILE A 440 17.73 12.66 27.50
CA ILE A 440 18.45 11.97 28.56
C ILE A 440 18.67 10.50 28.17
N ASP A 441 19.41 9.77 28.99
CA ASP A 441 19.52 8.32 28.92
C ASP A 441 18.15 7.64 28.84
N VAL A 442 18.05 6.63 27.98
CA VAL A 442 16.81 5.93 27.69
C VAL A 442 16.72 4.69 28.57
N THR A 443 15.57 4.49 29.20
CA THR A 443 15.28 3.28 29.97
C THR A 443 14.36 2.38 29.16
N LEU A 444 14.85 1.18 28.82
CA LEU A 444 14.10 0.14 28.12
C LEU A 444 13.49 -0.80 29.15
N THR A 445 12.16 -0.75 29.33
CA THR A 445 11.49 -1.57 30.36
C THR A 445 11.10 -2.97 29.90
N HIS A 446 11.23 -3.23 28.58
CA HIS A 446 10.84 -4.48 27.95
C HIS A 446 12.02 -5.24 27.30
N VAL A 447 13.24 -4.92 27.73
CA VAL A 447 14.45 -5.68 27.39
C VAL A 447 15.09 -6.20 28.68
N ASP A 448 14.52 -7.30 29.18
CA ASP A 448 14.85 -7.94 30.45
C ASP A 448 15.79 -9.16 30.29
N GLN A 449 15.96 -9.67 29.07
CA GLN A 449 16.93 -10.72 28.75
C GLN A 449 18.35 -10.18 28.90
N ALA A 450 19.29 -11.06 29.29
CA ALA A 450 20.66 -10.65 29.53
C ALA A 450 21.30 -10.06 28.26
N VAL A 451 21.66 -8.79 28.32
CA VAL A 451 22.29 -8.06 27.21
C VAL A 451 23.80 -8.34 27.20
N LYS A 452 24.35 -8.55 26.02
CA LYS A 452 25.77 -8.75 25.76
C LYS A 452 26.44 -7.46 25.29
N THR A 453 25.85 -6.78 24.32
CA THR A 453 26.34 -5.50 23.78
C THR A 453 25.18 -4.56 23.45
N VAL A 454 25.45 -3.25 23.55
CA VAL A 454 24.56 -2.18 23.09
C VAL A 454 25.33 -1.29 22.12
N ARG A 455 24.69 -0.92 21.01
CA ARG A 455 25.21 0.07 20.04
C ARG A 455 24.10 1.00 19.59
N LEU A 456 24.44 2.23 19.23
CA LEU A 456 23.55 3.15 18.53
C LEU A 456 23.86 3.07 17.03
N LEU A 457 22.88 2.73 16.19
CA LEU A 457 23.09 2.67 14.75
C LEU A 457 23.44 4.08 14.20
N GLY A 458 24.39 4.12 13.27
CA GLY A 458 24.92 5.37 12.73
C GLY A 458 25.94 6.10 13.63
N SER A 459 26.39 5.47 14.73
CA SER A 459 27.43 6.00 15.61
C SER A 459 28.52 4.96 15.87
N ASP A 460 29.78 5.41 15.92
CA ASP A 460 30.94 4.61 16.32
C ASP A 460 31.26 4.74 17.83
N GLU A 461 30.45 5.49 18.57
CA GLU A 461 30.69 5.73 19.99
C GLU A 461 30.35 4.52 20.86
N THR A 462 31.11 4.36 21.94
CA THR A 462 30.77 3.38 22.96
C THR A 462 29.59 3.88 23.78
N ILE A 463 28.47 3.18 23.70
CA ILE A 463 27.27 3.52 24.48
C ILE A 463 27.44 2.99 25.92
N PRO A 464 27.46 3.85 26.95
CA PRO A 464 27.40 3.37 28.32
C PRO A 464 26.02 2.78 28.58
N TRP A 465 25.95 1.60 29.19
CA TRP A 465 24.68 0.97 29.52
C TRP A 465 24.79 0.13 30.80
N GLN A 466 23.65 -0.05 31.46
CA GLN A 466 23.53 -0.87 32.65
C GLN A 466 22.22 -1.64 32.61
N GLN A 467 22.27 -2.91 33.00
CA GLN A 467 21.08 -3.73 33.21
C GLN A 467 20.93 -4.07 34.69
N ASP A 468 19.81 -3.67 35.29
CA ASP A 468 19.49 -3.94 36.70
C ASP A 468 17.97 -4.09 36.88
N GLY A 469 17.53 -5.02 37.74
CA GLY A 469 16.12 -5.21 38.06
C GLY A 469 15.20 -5.51 36.86
N GLY A 470 15.71 -6.11 35.79
CA GLY A 470 14.96 -6.39 34.56
C GLY A 470 14.82 -5.18 33.61
N LEU A 471 15.49 -4.06 33.88
CA LEU A 471 15.51 -2.86 33.06
C LEU A 471 16.87 -2.68 32.41
N THR A 472 16.89 -2.22 31.15
CA THR A 472 18.14 -1.85 30.46
C THR A 472 18.19 -0.34 30.27
N ARG A 473 19.16 0.34 30.91
CA ARG A 473 19.42 1.78 30.72
C ARG A 473 20.55 1.95 29.72
N VAL A 474 20.34 2.79 28.72
CA VAL A 474 21.31 3.09 27.66
C VAL A 474 21.56 4.60 27.59
N GLY A 475 22.82 4.98 27.51
CA GLY A 475 23.23 6.38 27.38
C GLY A 475 22.93 6.94 26.00
N PHE A 476 22.54 8.21 25.94
CA PHE A 476 22.40 8.92 24.67
C PHE A 476 23.62 9.83 24.42
N PRO A 477 24.41 9.60 23.35
CA PRO A 477 25.60 10.40 23.07
C PRO A 477 25.25 11.84 22.68
N SER A 478 25.90 12.83 23.31
CA SER A 478 25.71 14.26 22.95
C SER A 478 26.24 14.62 21.56
N THR A 479 27.04 13.74 20.96
CA THR A 479 27.62 13.85 19.62
C THR A 479 26.89 13.02 18.56
N ALA A 480 25.75 12.39 18.91
CA ALA A 480 24.94 11.66 17.95
C ALA A 480 24.51 12.58 16.79
N ALA A 481 24.67 12.10 15.56
CA ALA A 481 24.18 12.81 14.38
C ALA A 481 22.66 12.98 14.47
N GLU A 482 22.16 14.14 14.04
CA GLU A 482 20.72 14.44 14.05
C GLU A 482 19.96 13.43 13.18
N GLN A 483 18.94 12.81 13.78
CA GLN A 483 18.04 11.86 13.13
C GLN A 483 16.61 12.07 13.61
N TYR A 484 15.65 11.65 12.79
CA TYR A 484 14.22 11.65 13.12
C TYR A 484 13.88 10.65 14.23
N ALA A 485 14.50 9.47 14.21
CA ALA A 485 14.40 8.44 15.24
C ALA A 485 15.75 7.76 15.45
N TYR A 486 16.00 7.25 16.66
CA TYR A 486 17.30 6.70 17.05
C TYR A 486 17.17 5.22 17.41
N VAL A 487 18.07 4.39 16.88
CA VAL A 487 17.98 2.94 17.02
C VAL A 487 19.11 2.37 17.85
N TYR A 488 18.77 1.83 19.01
CA TYR A 488 19.68 0.99 19.77
C TYR A 488 19.59 -0.46 19.30
N LYS A 489 20.73 -1.05 18.98
CA LYS A 489 20.91 -2.49 18.71
C LYS A 489 21.42 -3.16 19.97
N LEU A 490 20.66 -4.13 20.49
CA LEU A 490 20.98 -4.88 21.70
C LEU A 490 21.19 -6.36 21.33
N GLU A 491 22.42 -6.85 21.44
CA GLU A 491 22.72 -8.28 21.28
C GLU A 491 22.44 -9.00 22.60
N LEU A 492 21.67 -10.09 22.55
CA LEU A 492 21.33 -10.90 23.71
C LEU A 492 22.37 -12.02 23.94
N LYS A 493 22.47 -12.52 25.17
CA LYS A 493 23.38 -13.61 25.55
C LYS A 493 22.91 -15.00 25.18
#